data_AF-A0A9W6T0S4-F1
#
_entry.id   AF-A0A9W6T0S4-F1
#
_cell.length_a   1.000
_cell.length_b   1.000
_cell.length_c   1.000
_cell.angle_alpha   90.00
_cell.angle_beta   90.00
_cell.angle_gamma   90.00
#
_symmetry.space_group_name_H-M   'P 1'
#
loop_
_entity.id
_entity.type
_entity.pdbx_description
1 polymer ?
#
loop_
_entity_poly.entity_id
_entity_poly.type
_entity_poly.pdbx_seq_one_letter_code
_entity_poly.pdbx_strand_id
1 'polypeptide(L)'
;MFHIQEIIIKKLETLATTAHAISLFAEVKFSQLIPLPPSSPIGLANNTGSSSNRMLDNTNDYGYAQENNGYSNEAIMDDEDFEDGSSNLPPLMIVQIATEGVQLYVCTLTILARAMDIAKDWWSRNQSTRKAPKNLYELVEWTRTTYNECLEKTEYMQLRLDEANEKLKNDQISQEELINQQPIVAEKLIFDRALEMSKQAAYNELKNQDLIGCESNYATAIWMLESLIDIGITPTPNTNSTNSNNSDDSVQDDDTKSYSSSLDENDKKMVELFINSISKRLSILREKISNQHIITTH
;
A
#
# COMPACT_ATOMS: atom_id res chain seq x y z
N MET A 1 15.05 19.49 30.40
CA MET A 1 13.79 18.72 30.32
C MET A 1 12.97 19.10 29.08
N PHE A 2 12.59 20.38 28.89
CA PHE A 2 11.82 20.83 27.72
C PHE A 2 12.47 20.59 26.35
N HIS A 3 13.78 20.84 26.23
CA HIS A 3 14.48 20.65 24.95
C HIS A 3 14.53 19.18 24.49
N ILE A 4 14.72 18.24 25.43
CA ILE A 4 14.74 16.79 25.15
C ILE A 4 13.36 16.31 24.67
N GLN A 5 12.30 16.86 25.26
CA GLN A 5 10.92 16.56 24.88
C GLN A 5 10.59 17.05 23.47
N GLU A 6 11.03 18.25 23.09
CA GLU A 6 10.83 18.80 21.75
C GLU A 6 11.55 17.97 20.67
N ILE A 7 12.78 17.52 20.95
CA ILE A 7 13.55 16.67 20.03
C ILE A 7 12.82 15.34 19.78
N ILE A 8 12.26 14.74 20.83
CA ILE A 8 11.56 13.45 20.72
C ILE A 8 10.25 13.59 19.94
N ILE A 9 9.50 14.66 20.16
CA ILE A 9 8.28 14.94 19.39
C ILE A 9 8.62 15.09 17.91
N LYS A 10 9.63 15.89 17.55
CA LYS A 10 10.06 16.06 16.14
C LYS A 10 10.49 14.73 15.50
N LYS A 11 11.18 13.88 16.27
CA LYS A 11 11.57 12.55 15.79
C LYS A 11 10.35 11.67 15.54
N LEU A 12 9.35 11.68 16.42
CA LEU A 12 8.11 10.93 16.23
C LEU A 12 7.28 11.47 15.06
N GLU A 13 7.20 12.78 14.89
CA GLU A 13 6.53 13.41 13.73
C GLU A 13 7.20 12.99 12.41
N THR A 14 8.53 12.94 12.38
CA THR A 14 9.29 12.48 11.22
C THR A 14 8.99 11.00 10.91
N LEU A 15 8.98 10.13 11.93
CA LEU A 15 8.63 8.71 11.77
C LEU A 15 7.18 8.51 11.33
N ALA A 16 6.25 9.28 11.90
CA ALA A 16 4.84 9.22 11.53
C ALA A 16 4.63 9.66 10.07
N THR A 17 5.30 10.75 9.65
CA THR A 17 5.20 11.28 8.28
C THR A 17 5.79 10.32 7.26
N THR A 18 6.96 9.74 7.55
CA THR A 18 7.62 8.75 6.69
C THR A 18 6.81 7.46 6.59
N ALA A 19 6.29 6.94 7.72
CA ALA A 19 5.39 5.79 7.72
C ALA A 19 4.12 6.06 6.89
N HIS A 20 3.53 7.24 7.03
CA HIS A 20 2.34 7.61 6.27
C HIS A 20 2.60 7.68 4.76
N ALA A 21 3.75 8.23 4.34
CA ALA A 21 4.12 8.28 2.93
C ALA A 21 4.20 6.88 2.29
N ILE A 22 4.79 5.91 3.01
CA ILE A 22 4.91 4.52 2.53
C ILE A 22 3.57 3.80 2.61
N SER A 23 2.77 4.03 3.66
CA SER A 23 1.46 3.41 3.79
C SER A 23 0.52 3.82 2.66
N LEU A 24 0.58 5.08 2.20
CA LEU A 24 -0.18 5.53 1.04
C LEU A 24 0.21 4.79 -0.24
N PHE A 25 1.49 4.45 -0.41
CA PHE A 25 1.93 3.64 -1.54
C PHE A 25 1.45 2.18 -1.41
N ALA A 26 1.50 1.61 -0.21
CA ALA A 26 0.94 0.29 0.08
C ALA A 26 -0.58 0.24 -0.19
N GLU A 27 -1.31 1.30 0.13
CA GLU A 27 -2.75 1.41 -0.10
C GLU A 27 -3.12 1.32 -1.58
N VAL A 28 -2.28 1.86 -2.46
CA VAL A 28 -2.46 1.74 -3.91
C VAL A 28 -2.40 0.27 -4.34
N LYS A 29 -1.49 -0.52 -3.75
CA LYS A 29 -1.38 -1.96 -4.02
C LYS A 29 -2.55 -2.73 -3.44
N PHE A 30 -2.95 -2.41 -2.21
CA PHE A 30 -4.12 -2.99 -1.56
C PHE A 30 -5.40 -2.75 -2.38
N SER A 31 -5.60 -1.52 -2.86
CA SER A 31 -6.76 -1.15 -3.68
C SER A 31 -6.82 -1.88 -5.02
N GLN A 32 -5.67 -2.26 -5.58
CA GLN A 32 -5.61 -3.06 -6.81
C GLN A 32 -6.07 -4.51 -6.60
N LEU A 33 -6.08 -5.01 -5.35
CA LEU A 33 -6.52 -6.37 -5.03
C LEU A 33 -8.00 -6.48 -4.67
N ILE A 34 -8.67 -5.36 -4.38
CA ILE A 34 -10.09 -5.36 -4.02
C ILE A 34 -10.90 -5.28 -5.32
N PRO A 35 -11.77 -6.27 -5.62
CA PRO A 35 -12.67 -6.17 -6.75
C PRO A 35 -13.57 -4.94 -6.55
N LEU A 36 -13.57 -4.04 -7.52
CA LEU A 36 -14.49 -2.90 -7.51
C LEU A 36 -15.92 -3.45 -7.46
N PRO A 37 -16.83 -2.83 -6.68
CA PRO A 37 -18.22 -3.22 -6.71
C PRO A 37 -18.72 -3.17 -8.16
N PRO A 38 -19.57 -4.11 -8.59
CA PRO A 38 -20.05 -4.16 -9.96
C PRO A 38 -20.69 -2.80 -10.28
N SER A 39 -20.03 -2.05 -11.15
CA SER A 39 -20.57 -0.80 -11.65
C SER A 39 -21.89 -1.16 -12.32
N SER A 40 -23.00 -0.64 -11.80
CA SER A 40 -24.32 -0.95 -12.33
C SER A 40 -24.31 -0.79 -13.85
N PRO A 41 -24.85 -1.75 -14.63
CA PRO A 41 -24.88 -1.62 -16.07
C PRO A 41 -25.58 -0.32 -16.41
N ILE A 42 -24.85 0.56 -17.09
CA ILE A 42 -25.37 1.82 -17.59
C ILE A 42 -26.51 1.44 -18.55
N GLY A 43 -27.75 1.61 -18.08
CA GLY A 43 -28.94 1.32 -18.86
C GLY A 43 -29.01 2.28 -20.03
N LEU A 44 -28.40 1.87 -21.15
CA LEU A 44 -28.53 2.49 -22.47
C LEU A 44 -29.97 2.28 -22.96
N ALA A 45 -30.93 3.02 -22.40
CA ALA A 45 -32.24 3.21 -22.99
C ALA A 45 -32.12 4.27 -24.11
N ASN A 46 -31.50 3.87 -25.22
CA ASN A 46 -31.51 4.69 -26.43
C ASN A 46 -32.85 4.51 -27.14
N ASN A 47 -33.64 5.56 -26.98
CA ASN A 47 -34.85 5.94 -27.68
C ASN A 47 -34.70 5.78 -29.22
N THR A 48 -35.50 4.89 -29.82
CA THR A 48 -35.74 4.88 -31.27
C THR A 48 -37.22 4.73 -31.56
N GLY A 49 -37.81 5.77 -32.18
CA GLY A 49 -38.87 5.59 -33.17
C GLY A 49 -40.30 5.89 -32.74
N SER A 50 -40.71 7.12 -32.97
CA SER A 50 -42.09 7.61 -32.99
C SER A 50 -43.02 6.80 -33.92
N SER A 51 -44.29 6.60 -33.51
CA SER A 51 -45.49 7.05 -34.24
C SER A 51 -46.80 6.43 -33.73
N SER A 52 -47.75 7.33 -33.41
CA SER A 52 -49.20 7.25 -33.63
C SER A 52 -50.11 6.25 -32.88
N ASN A 53 -51.20 6.88 -32.39
CA ASN A 53 -52.59 6.39 -32.25
C ASN A 53 -53.07 5.69 -30.97
N ARG A 54 -53.67 6.54 -30.11
CA ARG A 54 -55.03 6.48 -29.56
C ARG A 54 -55.95 5.26 -29.86
N MET A 55 -56.59 4.83 -28.76
CA MET A 55 -58.01 4.40 -28.57
C MET A 55 -58.44 2.94 -28.79
N LEU A 56 -59.39 2.55 -27.92
CA LEU A 56 -60.35 1.42 -27.88
C LEU A 56 -59.82 0.14 -27.21
N ASP A 57 -60.32 -0.23 -26.02
CA ASP A 57 -61.66 -0.74 -25.65
C ASP A 57 -61.89 -2.21 -26.06
N ASN A 58 -62.33 -2.97 -25.06
CA ASN A 58 -63.11 -4.22 -25.09
C ASN A 58 -62.73 -5.32 -26.09
N THR A 59 -62.51 -6.52 -25.59
CA THR A 59 -63.55 -7.57 -25.58
C THR A 59 -63.00 -8.89 -25.01
N ASN A 60 -63.85 -9.54 -24.20
CA ASN A 60 -63.76 -10.95 -23.84
C ASN A 60 -63.66 -11.82 -25.11
N ASP A 61 -62.92 -12.95 -25.08
CA ASP A 61 -63.43 -14.17 -25.72
C ASP A 61 -62.68 -15.46 -25.36
N TYR A 62 -63.49 -16.55 -25.28
CA TYR A 62 -63.29 -18.00 -25.11
C TYR A 62 -61.86 -18.61 -25.20
N GLY A 63 -61.46 -19.68 -24.51
CA GLY A 63 -62.20 -20.87 -24.06
C GLY A 63 -61.77 -22.13 -24.85
N TYR A 64 -61.29 -23.16 -24.12
CA TYR A 64 -61.04 -24.57 -24.49
C TYR A 64 -59.76 -24.96 -25.28
N ALA A 65 -58.93 -25.84 -24.67
CA ALA A 65 -58.83 -27.25 -25.07
C ALA A 65 -57.95 -28.07 -24.10
N GLN A 66 -58.36 -29.32 -23.91
CA GLN A 66 -57.88 -30.36 -23.01
C GLN A 66 -56.70 -31.17 -23.59
N GLU A 67 -55.95 -31.78 -22.66
CA GLU A 67 -55.41 -33.16 -22.68
C GLU A 67 -54.02 -33.50 -23.28
N ASN A 68 -53.20 -34.06 -22.36
CA ASN A 68 -52.40 -35.28 -22.44
C ASN A 68 -51.26 -35.37 -23.46
N ASN A 69 -50.01 -35.41 -22.99
CA ASN A 69 -49.30 -36.66 -22.66
C ASN A 69 -47.87 -36.38 -22.19
N GLY A 70 -47.39 -37.17 -21.24
CA GLY A 70 -46.04 -37.08 -20.71
C GLY A 70 -44.99 -37.51 -21.72
N TYR A 71 -43.82 -36.87 -21.63
CA TYR A 71 -42.53 -37.50 -21.84
C TYR A 71 -41.51 -36.76 -20.97
N SER A 72 -40.76 -37.56 -20.23
CA SER A 72 -39.59 -37.23 -19.45
C SER A 72 -38.64 -36.35 -20.27
N ASN A 73 -38.27 -35.21 -19.71
CA ASN A 73 -36.96 -34.61 -19.94
C ASN A 73 -36.56 -33.96 -18.63
N GLU A 74 -35.68 -34.64 -17.89
CA GLU A 74 -34.80 -34.02 -16.93
C GLU A 74 -34.10 -32.88 -17.67
N ALA A 75 -34.52 -31.65 -17.42
CA ALA A 75 -33.66 -30.52 -17.63
C ALA A 75 -32.55 -30.68 -16.59
N ILE A 76 -31.47 -31.34 -17.01
CA ILE A 76 -30.14 -31.13 -16.48
C ILE A 76 -29.98 -29.61 -16.49
N MET A 77 -30.13 -29.00 -15.31
CA MET A 77 -29.57 -27.69 -15.10
C MET A 77 -28.07 -27.96 -15.15
N ASP A 78 -27.49 -27.79 -16.34
CA ASP A 78 -26.08 -27.48 -16.42
C ASP A 78 -25.94 -26.22 -15.57
N ASP A 79 -25.42 -26.43 -14.35
CA ASP A 79 -24.72 -25.42 -13.58
C ASP A 79 -23.54 -24.99 -14.47
N GLU A 80 -23.83 -24.25 -15.54
CA GLU A 80 -22.86 -23.37 -16.14
C GLU A 80 -22.56 -22.37 -15.04
N ASP A 81 -21.48 -22.66 -14.33
CA ASP A 81 -20.69 -21.74 -13.54
C ASP A 81 -20.85 -20.36 -14.18
N PHE A 82 -21.67 -19.54 -13.54
CA PHE A 82 -21.68 -18.10 -13.76
C PHE A 82 -20.35 -17.62 -13.16
N GLU A 83 -19.24 -18.01 -13.79
CA GLU A 83 -17.93 -17.42 -13.58
C GLU A 83 -18.13 -15.95 -13.92
N ASP A 84 -18.26 -15.16 -12.85
CA ASP A 84 -18.19 -13.72 -12.85
C ASP A 84 -16.84 -13.32 -13.47
N GLY A 85 -16.81 -13.27 -14.81
CA GLY A 85 -15.64 -12.94 -15.63
C GLY A 85 -15.18 -11.49 -15.50
N SER A 86 -15.56 -10.81 -14.41
CA SER A 86 -15.16 -9.44 -14.10
C SER A 86 -14.27 -9.30 -12.86
N SER A 87 -14.07 -10.37 -12.05
CA SER A 87 -13.52 -10.22 -10.69
C SER A 87 -12.23 -10.99 -10.34
N ASN A 88 -11.72 -11.89 -11.19
CA ASN A 88 -10.44 -12.57 -10.90
C ASN A 88 -9.30 -12.03 -11.76
N LEU A 89 -8.46 -11.18 -11.15
CA LEU A 89 -7.12 -10.87 -11.67
C LEU A 89 -6.34 -12.18 -11.90
N PRO A 90 -5.47 -12.27 -12.93
CA PRO A 90 -4.63 -13.45 -13.13
C PRO A 90 -3.85 -13.79 -11.85
N PRO A 91 -3.75 -15.07 -11.44
CA PRO A 91 -3.09 -15.43 -10.18
C PRO A 91 -1.66 -14.89 -10.06
N LEU A 92 -0.90 -14.85 -11.16
CA LEU A 92 0.44 -14.25 -11.20
C LEU A 92 0.44 -12.75 -10.86
N MET A 93 -0.55 -12.00 -11.35
CA MET A 93 -0.70 -10.58 -11.05
C MET A 93 -1.08 -10.36 -9.58
N ILE A 94 -1.93 -11.22 -9.02
CA ILE A 94 -2.28 -11.19 -7.59
C ILE A 94 -1.03 -11.43 -6.75
N VAL A 95 -0.21 -12.45 -7.08
CA VAL A 95 1.04 -12.74 -6.37
C VAL A 95 1.98 -11.53 -6.39
N GLN A 96 2.14 -10.89 -7.56
CA GLN A 96 3.01 -9.72 -7.67
C GLN A 96 2.52 -8.55 -6.81
N ILE A 97 1.27 -8.13 -6.98
CA ILE A 97 0.69 -6.98 -6.25
C ILE A 97 0.66 -7.27 -4.73
N ALA A 98 0.26 -8.48 -4.34
CA ALA A 98 0.18 -8.88 -2.95
C ALA A 98 1.56 -8.93 -2.29
N THR A 99 2.56 -9.49 -2.98
CA THR A 99 3.95 -9.48 -2.48
C THR A 99 4.47 -8.06 -2.32
N GLU A 100 4.29 -7.19 -3.32
CA GLU A 100 4.71 -5.79 -3.25
C GLU A 100 4.05 -5.05 -2.08
N GLY A 101 2.74 -5.17 -1.90
CA GLY A 101 2.05 -4.47 -0.82
C GLY A 101 2.34 -5.03 0.57
N VAL A 102 2.53 -6.35 0.71
CA VAL A 102 3.01 -6.94 1.98
C VAL A 102 4.38 -6.37 2.36
N GLN A 103 5.32 -6.30 1.41
CA GLN A 103 6.65 -5.72 1.67
C GLN A 103 6.55 -4.26 2.11
N LEU A 104 5.67 -3.46 1.50
CA LEU A 104 5.47 -2.05 1.86
C LEU A 104 4.79 -1.87 3.23
N TYR A 105 3.77 -2.67 3.56
CA TYR A 105 3.14 -2.59 4.88
C TYR A 105 4.05 -3.11 5.99
N VAL A 106 4.82 -4.18 5.78
CA VAL A 106 5.81 -4.65 6.76
C VAL A 106 6.88 -3.58 7.01
N CYS A 107 7.32 -2.87 5.97
CA CYS A 107 8.20 -1.72 6.12
C CYS A 107 7.54 -0.61 6.97
N THR A 108 6.28 -0.28 6.69
CA THR A 108 5.50 0.71 7.45
C THR A 108 5.36 0.31 8.92
N LEU A 109 4.99 -0.94 9.21
CA LEU A 109 4.88 -1.50 10.56
C LEU A 109 6.21 -1.41 11.31
N THR A 110 7.33 -1.65 10.63
CA THR A 110 8.68 -1.51 11.20
C THR A 110 8.95 -0.06 11.67
N ILE A 111 8.58 0.94 10.86
CA ILE A 111 8.76 2.36 11.21
C ILE A 111 7.87 2.75 12.39
N LEU A 112 6.61 2.31 12.37
CA LEU A 112 5.64 2.58 13.43
C LEU A 112 6.05 1.91 14.74
N ALA A 113 6.57 0.67 14.69
CA ALA A 113 7.12 -0.02 15.86
C ALA A 113 8.30 0.77 16.46
N ARG A 114 9.21 1.27 15.62
CA ARG A 114 10.31 2.13 16.08
C ARG A 114 9.81 3.43 16.72
N ALA A 115 8.76 4.05 16.17
CA ALA A 115 8.14 5.21 16.77
C ALA A 115 7.56 4.89 18.16
N MET A 116 6.90 3.73 18.30
CA MET A 116 6.41 3.25 19.59
C MET A 116 7.51 2.98 20.61
N ASP A 117 8.63 2.39 20.20
CA ASP A 117 9.77 2.14 21.09
C ASP A 117 10.39 3.45 21.60
N ILE A 118 10.52 4.46 20.74
CA ILE A 118 10.99 5.79 21.15
C ILE A 118 10.02 6.44 22.15
N ALA A 119 8.72 6.32 21.90
CA ALA A 119 7.70 6.84 22.82
C ALA A 119 7.71 6.10 24.17
N LYS A 120 7.89 4.78 24.16
CA LYS A 120 8.02 3.93 25.34
C LYS A 120 9.27 4.27 26.15
N ASP A 121 10.40 4.47 25.49
CA ASP A 121 11.65 4.90 26.11
C ASP A 121 11.54 6.30 26.74
N TRP A 122 10.81 7.20 26.11
CA TRP A 122 10.51 8.49 26.71
C TRP A 122 9.65 8.34 27.97
N TRP A 123 8.60 7.52 27.92
CA TRP A 123 7.70 7.30 29.05
C TRP A 123 8.43 6.66 30.24
N SER A 124 9.31 5.70 29.98
CA SER A 124 10.10 5.01 31.01
C SER A 124 11.05 5.96 31.75
N ARG A 125 11.61 6.94 31.04
CA ARG A 125 12.49 7.98 31.61
C ARG A 125 11.73 9.12 32.29
N ASN A 126 10.46 9.32 31.94
CA ASN A 126 9.66 10.45 32.36
C ASN A 126 8.49 10.09 33.28
N GLN A 127 8.54 8.95 33.98
CA GLN A 127 7.48 8.48 34.90
C GLN A 127 7.08 9.49 35.98
N SER A 128 7.99 10.38 36.38
CA SER A 128 7.71 11.47 37.34
C SER A 128 6.85 12.60 36.75
N THR A 129 6.69 12.64 35.43
CA THR A 129 5.92 13.66 34.70
C THR A 129 4.46 13.25 34.69
N ARG A 130 3.63 13.93 35.49
CA ARG A 130 2.20 13.58 35.65
C ARG A 130 1.34 13.78 34.41
N LYS A 131 1.85 14.47 33.37
CA LYS A 131 1.08 14.74 32.15
C LYS A 131 2.00 14.79 30.94
N ALA A 132 1.74 13.91 29.99
CA ALA A 132 2.37 13.95 28.68
C ALA A 132 1.93 15.22 27.91
N PRO A 133 2.80 15.78 27.05
CA PRO A 133 2.35 16.79 26.11
C PRO A 133 1.27 16.20 25.20
N LYS A 134 0.25 17.01 24.85
CA LYS A 134 -0.87 16.58 24.01
C LYS A 134 -0.39 16.01 22.67
N ASN A 135 0.56 16.68 22.02
CA ASN A 135 1.12 16.26 20.73
C ASN A 135 1.74 14.85 20.79
N LEU A 136 2.41 14.48 21.89
CA LEU A 136 2.97 13.14 22.03
C LEU A 136 1.86 12.09 22.18
N TYR A 137 0.84 12.40 22.97
CA TYR A 137 -0.30 11.51 23.14
C TYR A 137 -1.03 11.29 21.82
N GLU A 138 -1.29 12.37 21.07
CA GLU A 138 -1.92 12.33 19.74
C GLU A 138 -1.08 11.52 18.75
N LEU A 139 0.24 11.72 18.70
CA LEU A 139 1.13 10.94 17.84
C LEU A 139 1.15 9.46 18.21
N VAL A 140 1.19 9.11 19.49
CA VAL A 140 1.17 7.72 19.96
C VAL A 140 -0.18 7.07 19.67
N GLU A 141 -1.28 7.77 19.88
CA GLU A 141 -2.62 7.29 19.53
C GLU A 141 -2.74 7.04 18.03
N TRP A 142 -2.36 8.02 17.21
CA TRP A 142 -2.32 7.88 15.75
C TRP A 142 -1.46 6.70 15.32
N THR A 143 -0.23 6.60 15.85
CA THR A 143 0.70 5.50 15.52
C THR A 143 0.08 4.13 15.84
N ARG A 144 -0.65 4.00 16.95
CA ARG A 144 -1.30 2.73 17.34
C ARG A 144 -2.42 2.36 16.39
N THR A 145 -3.29 3.33 16.08
CA THR A 145 -4.42 3.11 15.18
C THR A 145 -3.91 2.73 13.79
N THR A 146 -2.96 3.48 13.25
CA THR A 146 -2.36 3.19 11.94
C THR A 146 -1.59 1.88 11.91
N TYR A 147 -0.91 1.50 13.00
CA TYR A 147 -0.25 0.19 13.10
C TYR A 147 -1.25 -0.96 12.98
N ASN A 148 -2.37 -0.89 13.71
CA ASN A 148 -3.40 -1.92 13.65
C ASN A 148 -4.06 -1.99 12.27
N GLU A 149 -4.38 -0.84 11.67
CA GLU A 149 -4.92 -0.78 10.30
C GLU A 149 -3.96 -1.40 9.27
N CYS A 150 -2.67 -1.09 9.35
CA CYS A 150 -1.66 -1.68 8.47
C CYS A 150 -1.50 -3.18 8.70
N LEU A 151 -1.60 -3.64 9.96
CA LEU A 151 -1.51 -5.06 10.30
C LEU A 151 -2.66 -5.85 9.68
N GLU A 152 -3.91 -5.41 9.88
CA GLU A 152 -5.09 -6.05 9.30
C GLU A 152 -5.00 -6.14 7.77
N LYS A 153 -4.54 -5.06 7.10
CA LYS A 153 -4.34 -5.06 5.65
C LYS A 153 -3.22 -5.99 5.21
N THR A 154 -2.14 -6.09 5.99
CA THR A 154 -1.03 -7.02 5.72
C THR A 154 -1.52 -8.46 5.77
N GLU A 155 -2.25 -8.83 6.83
CA GLU A 155 -2.82 -10.18 6.99
C GLU A 155 -3.78 -10.54 5.86
N TYR A 156 -4.62 -9.58 5.43
CA TYR A 156 -5.48 -9.77 4.26
C TYR A 156 -4.67 -10.04 2.98
N MET A 157 -3.63 -9.25 2.72
CA MET A 157 -2.81 -9.43 1.52
C MET A 157 -2.00 -10.74 1.55
N GLN A 158 -1.58 -11.20 2.73
CA GLN A 158 -0.96 -12.52 2.90
C GLN A 158 -1.94 -13.64 2.55
N LEU A 159 -3.19 -13.57 3.02
CA LEU A 159 -4.22 -14.55 2.66
C LEU A 159 -4.42 -14.60 1.14
N ARG A 160 -4.52 -13.44 0.48
CA ARG A 160 -4.64 -13.35 -0.99
C ARG A 160 -3.42 -13.90 -1.73
N LEU A 161 -2.23 -13.68 -1.19
CA LEU A 161 -0.98 -14.20 -1.73
C LEU A 161 -0.96 -15.73 -1.65
N ASP A 162 -1.37 -16.31 -0.53
CA ASP A 162 -1.42 -17.76 -0.33
C ASP A 162 -2.46 -18.41 -1.26
N GLU A 163 -3.68 -17.85 -1.35
CA GLU A 163 -4.71 -18.30 -2.30
C GLU A 163 -4.20 -18.32 -3.75
N ALA A 164 -3.49 -17.27 -4.16
CA ALA A 164 -2.95 -17.18 -5.52
C ALA A 164 -1.77 -18.14 -5.74
N ASN A 165 -0.91 -18.31 -4.75
CA ASN A 165 0.19 -19.28 -4.79
C ASN A 165 -0.33 -20.72 -4.87
N GLU A 166 -1.42 -21.06 -4.18
CA GLU A 166 -2.05 -22.37 -4.28
C GLU A 166 -2.61 -22.64 -5.68
N LYS A 167 -3.27 -21.65 -6.29
CA LYS A 167 -3.73 -21.75 -7.69
C LYS A 167 -2.56 -21.98 -8.66
N LEU A 168 -1.43 -21.30 -8.43
CA LEU A 168 -0.22 -21.41 -9.26
C LEU A 168 0.58 -22.69 -9.04
N LYS A 169 0.41 -23.41 -7.92
CA LYS A 169 1.07 -24.71 -7.71
C LYS A 169 0.70 -25.76 -8.77
N ASN A 170 -0.47 -25.60 -9.41
CA ASN A 170 -0.94 -26.52 -10.44
C ASN A 170 -0.43 -26.15 -11.84
N ASP A 171 0.15 -24.95 -12.04
CA ASP A 171 0.62 -24.43 -13.32
C ASP A 171 2.16 -24.35 -13.37
N GLN A 172 2.80 -25.36 -13.97
CA GLN A 172 4.27 -25.45 -14.05
C GLN A 172 4.93 -24.26 -14.78
N ILE A 173 4.28 -23.72 -15.82
CA ILE A 173 4.79 -22.58 -16.61
C ILE A 173 4.89 -21.31 -15.74
N SER A 174 3.85 -21.05 -14.95
CA SER A 174 3.78 -19.88 -14.08
C SER A 174 4.79 -19.94 -12.93
N GLN A 175 5.17 -21.15 -12.48
CA GLN A 175 6.25 -21.30 -11.48
C GLN A 175 7.63 -20.94 -12.03
N GLU A 176 7.94 -21.32 -13.27
CA GLU A 176 9.20 -20.92 -13.90
C GLU A 176 9.26 -19.40 -14.09
N GLU A 177 8.14 -18.76 -14.45
CA GLU A 177 8.06 -17.29 -14.52
C GLU A 177 8.29 -16.63 -13.16
N LEU A 178 7.72 -17.16 -12.07
CA LEU A 178 7.95 -16.68 -10.70
C LEU A 178 9.40 -16.83 -10.24
N ILE A 179 10.04 -17.96 -10.55
CA ILE A 179 11.45 -18.22 -10.19
C ILE A 179 12.39 -17.27 -10.94
N ASN A 180 12.05 -16.92 -12.18
CA ASN A 180 12.84 -16.00 -12.99
C ASN A 180 12.61 -14.52 -12.64
N GLN A 181 11.58 -14.19 -11.86
CA GLN A 181 11.35 -12.83 -11.38
C GLN A 181 12.40 -12.46 -10.33
N GLN A 182 12.86 -11.21 -10.40
CA GLN A 182 13.75 -10.66 -9.38
C GLN A 182 13.03 -10.59 -8.03
N PRO A 183 13.74 -10.78 -6.92
CA PRO A 183 13.14 -10.68 -5.59
C PRO A 183 12.52 -9.30 -5.41
N ILE A 184 11.26 -9.29 -4.97
CA ILE A 184 10.53 -8.07 -4.67
C ILE A 184 10.98 -7.61 -3.28
N VAL A 185 11.69 -6.48 -3.23
CA VAL A 185 12.26 -5.92 -1.99
C VAL A 185 11.69 -4.52 -1.76
N ALA A 186 11.32 -4.22 -0.52
CA ALA A 186 10.68 -2.95 -0.17
C ALA A 186 11.53 -1.72 -0.52
N GLU A 187 12.85 -1.79 -0.31
CA GLU A 187 13.78 -0.68 -0.55
C GLU A 187 13.79 -0.26 -2.00
N LYS A 188 13.80 -1.25 -2.91
CA LYS A 188 13.73 -1.01 -4.35
C LYS A 188 12.39 -0.36 -4.73
N LEU A 189 11.27 -0.89 -4.22
CA LEU A 189 9.94 -0.34 -4.49
C LEU A 189 9.81 1.12 -4.03
N ILE A 190 10.30 1.43 -2.82
CA ILE A 190 10.27 2.77 -2.25
C ILE A 190 11.17 3.71 -3.06
N PHE A 191 12.38 3.27 -3.42
CA PHE A 191 13.31 4.05 -4.22
C PHE A 191 12.75 4.38 -5.62
N ASP A 192 12.28 3.35 -6.33
CA ASP A 192 11.71 3.50 -7.67
C ASP A 192 10.49 4.44 -7.64
N ARG A 193 9.63 4.28 -6.63
CA ARG A 193 8.45 5.14 -6.44
C ARG A 193 8.84 6.59 -6.13
N ALA A 194 9.84 6.82 -5.29
CA ALA A 194 10.31 8.17 -4.97
C ALA A 194 10.86 8.88 -6.21
N LEU A 195 11.62 8.17 -7.05
CA LEU A 195 12.12 8.72 -8.32
C LEU A 195 11.00 8.99 -9.32
N GLU A 196 10.00 8.10 -9.40
CA GLU A 196 8.82 8.30 -10.23
C GLU A 196 8.08 9.59 -9.85
N MET A 197 7.81 9.78 -8.55
CA MET A 197 7.14 10.99 -8.03
C MET A 197 7.94 12.25 -8.32
N SER A 198 9.26 12.21 -8.12
CA SER A 198 10.17 13.33 -8.41
C SER A 198 10.18 13.68 -9.90
N LYS A 199 10.22 12.67 -10.78
CA LYS A 199 10.17 12.85 -12.24
C LYS A 199 8.84 13.43 -12.69
N GLN A 200 7.73 12.94 -12.15
CA GLN A 200 6.40 13.45 -12.45
C GLN A 200 6.24 14.90 -12.00
N ALA A 201 6.74 15.24 -10.82
CA ALA A 201 6.76 16.61 -10.32
C ALA A 201 7.59 17.53 -11.23
N ALA A 202 8.78 17.09 -11.66
CA ALA A 202 9.62 17.87 -12.57
C ALA A 202 8.94 18.13 -13.92
N TYR A 203 8.23 17.13 -14.44
CA TYR A 203 7.49 17.24 -15.68
C TYR A 203 6.30 18.22 -15.57
N ASN A 204 5.53 18.13 -14.48
CA ASN A 204 4.41 19.04 -14.21
C ASN A 204 4.89 20.47 -13.94
N GLU A 205 6.00 20.63 -13.22
CA GLU A 205 6.61 21.93 -12.94
C GLU A 205 7.09 22.61 -14.22
N LEU A 206 7.68 21.87 -15.17
CA LEU A 206 8.09 22.39 -16.48
C LEU A 206 6.90 22.93 -17.28
N LYS A 207 5.73 22.31 -17.13
CA LYS A 207 4.47 22.77 -17.72
C LYS A 207 3.79 23.89 -16.92
N ASN A 208 4.35 24.30 -15.78
CA ASN A 208 3.71 25.19 -14.81
C ASN A 208 2.31 24.73 -14.37
N GLN A 209 2.13 23.41 -14.26
CA GLN A 209 0.89 22.80 -13.79
C GLN A 209 1.04 22.37 -12.34
N ASP A 210 0.05 22.69 -11.52
CA ASP A 210 -0.08 22.23 -10.13
C ASP A 210 1.24 22.31 -9.32
N LEU A 211 1.75 23.54 -9.13
CA LEU A 211 3.01 23.74 -8.41
C LEU A 211 2.94 23.27 -6.95
N ILE A 212 1.76 23.34 -6.34
CA ILE A 212 1.51 22.87 -4.96
C ILE A 212 1.57 21.34 -4.92
N GLY A 213 0.95 20.65 -5.88
CA GLY A 213 1.10 19.20 -6.00
C GLY A 213 2.54 18.78 -6.34
N CYS A 214 3.28 19.58 -7.12
CA CYS A 214 4.71 19.34 -7.35
C CYS A 214 5.53 19.45 -6.06
N GLU A 215 5.27 20.47 -5.23
CA GLU A 215 5.89 20.59 -3.91
C GLU A 215 5.58 19.37 -3.04
N SER A 216 4.31 18.94 -2.98
CA SER A 216 3.91 17.76 -2.23
C SER A 216 4.60 16.49 -2.73
N ASN A 217 4.69 16.29 -4.04
CA ASN A 217 5.36 15.12 -4.63
C ASN A 217 6.86 15.09 -4.34
N TYR A 218 7.55 16.23 -4.40
CA TYR A 218 8.96 16.32 -4.02
C TYR A 218 9.16 16.06 -2.53
N ALA A 219 8.32 16.62 -1.66
CA ALA A 219 8.40 16.38 -0.23
C ALA A 219 8.19 14.90 0.11
N THR A 220 7.15 14.27 -0.45
CA THR A 220 6.89 12.83 -0.25
C THR A 220 8.03 11.97 -0.77
N ALA A 221 8.61 12.30 -1.93
CA ALA A 221 9.79 11.60 -2.44
C ALA A 221 10.99 11.69 -1.49
N ILE A 222 11.21 12.85 -0.86
CA ILE A 222 12.27 13.01 0.16
C ILE A 222 11.97 12.12 1.37
N TRP A 223 10.75 12.15 1.93
CA TRP A 223 10.38 11.31 3.07
C TRP A 223 10.59 9.81 2.79
N MET A 224 10.24 9.36 1.58
CA MET A 224 10.46 7.98 1.14
C MET A 224 11.95 7.62 1.02
N LEU A 225 12.79 8.52 0.52
CA LEU A 225 14.23 8.27 0.42
C LEU A 225 14.93 8.37 1.78
N GLU A 226 14.53 9.31 2.63
CA GLU A 226 15.01 9.42 4.00
C GLU A 226 14.68 8.17 4.79
N SER A 227 13.51 7.57 4.58
CA SER A 227 13.15 6.31 5.23
C SER A 227 14.15 5.20 4.91
N LEU A 228 14.69 5.13 3.70
CA LEU A 228 15.71 4.14 3.33
C LEU A 228 17.01 4.29 4.12
N ILE A 229 17.40 5.54 4.40
CA ILE A 229 18.60 5.86 5.20
C ILE A 229 18.34 5.65 6.68
N ASP A 230 17.24 6.20 7.17
CA ASP A 230 16.88 6.22 8.58
C ASP A 230 16.51 4.83 9.07
N ILE A 231 15.75 4.04 8.28
CA ILE A 231 15.35 2.68 8.64
C ILE A 231 16.54 1.73 8.54
N GLY A 232 17.42 1.93 7.55
CA GLY A 232 18.59 1.11 7.21
C GLY A 232 18.72 -0.10 8.11
N ILE A 233 17.88 -1.11 7.85
CA ILE A 233 17.48 -2.21 8.74
C ILE A 233 18.68 -2.65 9.56
N THR A 234 18.84 -2.05 10.74
CA THR A 234 20.00 -2.35 11.56
C THR A 234 19.84 -3.78 12.01
N PRO A 235 20.93 -4.57 12.01
CA PRO A 235 20.94 -5.86 12.67
C PRO A 235 20.31 -5.67 14.04
N THR A 236 19.46 -6.61 14.44
CA THR A 236 19.22 -6.87 15.86
C THR A 236 20.51 -6.60 16.63
N PRO A 237 20.49 -5.82 17.73
CA PRO A 237 21.69 -5.62 18.51
C PRO A 237 22.20 -7.00 18.88
N ASN A 238 23.35 -7.34 18.29
CA ASN A 238 24.16 -8.52 18.48
C ASN A 238 23.90 -9.12 19.87
N THR A 239 23.18 -10.24 19.92
CA THR A 239 23.17 -11.11 21.09
C THR A 239 24.63 -11.41 21.36
N ASN A 240 25.13 -10.88 22.47
CA ASN A 240 26.52 -10.91 22.87
C ASN A 240 27.21 -12.21 22.43
N SER A 241 28.19 -12.07 21.54
CA SER A 241 29.34 -12.95 21.49
C SER A 241 30.04 -12.86 22.84
N THR A 242 29.61 -13.70 23.78
CA THR A 242 30.43 -14.08 24.93
C THR A 242 30.32 -15.59 25.07
N ASN A 243 31.42 -16.25 24.73
CA ASN A 243 31.68 -17.67 24.93
C ASN A 243 31.11 -18.23 26.24
N SER A 244 30.32 -19.30 26.15
CA SER A 244 30.37 -20.37 27.13
C SER A 244 30.16 -21.71 26.42
N ASN A 245 31.25 -22.47 26.36
CA ASN A 245 31.24 -23.89 26.03
C ASN A 245 30.20 -24.62 26.88
N ASN A 246 29.35 -25.46 26.26
CA ASN A 246 29.08 -26.84 26.66
C ASN A 246 27.96 -27.43 25.79
N SER A 247 28.35 -28.45 25.03
CA SER A 247 27.63 -29.71 24.77
C SER A 247 26.09 -29.77 24.81
N ASP A 248 25.59 -30.33 23.70
CA ASP A 248 24.59 -31.41 23.62
C ASP A 248 23.21 -31.03 23.06
N ASP A 249 22.89 -31.69 21.94
CA ASP A 249 21.60 -32.18 21.47
C ASP A 249 20.35 -31.26 21.52
N SER A 250 19.92 -30.75 20.35
CA SER A 250 18.55 -30.94 19.80
C SER A 250 18.19 -29.95 18.68
N VAL A 251 17.69 -30.52 17.58
CA VAL A 251 16.75 -29.99 16.56
C VAL A 251 17.06 -28.64 15.91
N GLN A 252 17.58 -28.72 14.68
CA GLN A 252 17.52 -27.66 13.67
C GLN A 252 16.11 -27.58 13.09
N ASP A 253 15.43 -26.45 13.31
CA ASP A 253 14.54 -25.80 12.33
C ASP A 253 14.23 -24.39 12.86
N ASP A 254 15.18 -23.48 12.64
CA ASP A 254 15.01 -22.04 12.87
C ASP A 254 14.94 -21.37 11.50
N ASP A 255 13.74 -21.39 10.93
CA ASP A 255 13.40 -20.79 9.63
C ASP A 255 13.13 -19.28 9.75
N THR A 256 13.86 -18.61 10.65
CA THR A 256 13.88 -17.15 10.72
C THR A 256 14.81 -16.63 9.63
N LYS A 257 14.31 -16.58 8.38
CA LYS A 257 14.97 -15.84 7.28
C LYS A 257 15.26 -14.42 7.73
N SER A 258 16.50 -14.19 8.14
CA SER A 258 17.04 -12.86 8.38
C SER A 258 16.97 -12.09 7.07
N TYR A 259 15.95 -11.25 6.91
CA TYR A 259 15.86 -10.26 5.83
C TYR A 259 16.99 -9.26 6.02
N SER A 260 18.17 -9.63 5.54
CA SER A 260 19.36 -8.80 5.48
C SER A 260 19.32 -7.95 4.20
N SER A 261 18.25 -7.18 4.00
CA SER A 261 18.22 -6.14 2.97
C SER A 261 18.89 -4.85 3.49
N SER A 262 20.13 -4.99 3.97
CA SER A 262 20.96 -3.83 4.26
C SER A 262 21.42 -3.27 2.92
N LEU A 263 20.84 -2.13 2.50
CA LEU A 263 21.41 -1.29 1.44
C LEU A 263 22.92 -1.19 1.63
N ASP A 264 23.69 -1.40 0.57
CA ASP A 264 25.14 -1.27 0.68
C ASP A 264 25.52 0.21 0.87
N GLU A 265 26.76 0.45 1.26
CA GLU A 265 27.20 1.81 1.54
C GLU A 265 27.27 2.69 0.27
N ASN A 266 27.26 2.10 -0.93
CA ASN A 266 27.20 2.83 -2.19
C ASN A 266 25.76 3.23 -2.53
N ASP A 267 24.80 2.34 -2.30
CA ASP A 267 23.38 2.57 -2.48
C ASP A 267 22.92 3.71 -1.54
N LYS A 268 23.35 3.69 -0.28
CA LYS A 268 23.09 4.79 0.66
C LYS A 268 23.61 6.13 0.16
N LYS A 269 24.85 6.17 -0.34
CA LYS A 269 25.42 7.39 -0.94
C LYS A 269 24.62 7.85 -2.16
N MET A 270 24.15 6.91 -2.98
CA MET A 270 23.31 7.23 -4.13
C MET A 270 21.99 7.86 -3.67
N VAL A 271 21.33 7.27 -2.67
CA VAL A 271 20.10 7.80 -2.07
C VAL A 271 20.33 9.19 -1.49
N GLU A 272 21.42 9.42 -0.75
CA GLU A 272 21.80 10.74 -0.22
C GLU A 272 21.98 11.79 -1.34
N LEU A 273 22.62 11.42 -2.46
CA LEU A 273 22.77 12.32 -3.60
C LEU A 273 21.41 12.70 -4.21
N PHE A 274 20.48 11.74 -4.32
CA PHE A 274 19.12 12.02 -4.79
C PHE A 274 18.34 12.92 -3.81
N ILE A 275 18.41 12.66 -2.51
CA ILE A 275 17.78 13.52 -1.49
C ILE A 275 18.29 14.95 -1.61
N ASN A 276 19.60 15.15 -1.74
CA ASN A 276 20.19 16.49 -1.88
C ASN A 276 19.73 17.20 -3.17
N SER A 277 19.69 16.47 -4.28
CA SER A 277 19.22 17.00 -5.57
C SER A 277 17.75 17.42 -5.52
N ILE A 278 16.88 16.54 -5.01
CA ILE A 278 15.43 16.77 -4.91
C ILE A 278 15.15 17.90 -3.92
N SER A 279 15.85 17.94 -2.78
CA SER A 279 15.73 19.00 -1.78
C SER A 279 16.09 20.36 -2.35
N LYS A 280 17.21 20.46 -3.10
CA LYS A 280 17.60 21.69 -3.79
C LYS A 280 16.51 22.14 -4.78
N ARG A 281 15.93 21.19 -5.53
CA ARG A 281 14.84 21.50 -6.47
C ARG A 281 13.59 22.00 -5.74
N LEU A 282 13.23 21.35 -4.64
CA LEU A 282 12.10 21.74 -3.78
C LEU A 282 12.28 23.15 -3.21
N SER A 283 13.48 23.50 -2.75
CA SER A 283 13.77 24.86 -2.27
C SER A 283 13.55 25.92 -3.35
N ILE A 284 14.02 25.66 -4.57
CA ILE A 284 13.84 26.56 -5.71
C ILE A 284 12.35 26.68 -6.07
N LEU A 285 11.62 25.56 -6.05
CA LEU A 285 10.18 25.56 -6.31
C LEU A 285 9.42 26.38 -5.26
N ARG A 286 9.75 26.24 -3.97
CA ARG A 286 9.14 27.04 -2.89
C ARG A 286 9.37 28.53 -3.07
N GLU A 287 10.57 28.93 -3.48
CA GLU A 287 10.88 30.32 -3.80
C GLU A 287 10.03 30.83 -4.98
N LYS A 288 9.88 30.01 -6.03
CA LYS A 288 9.03 30.33 -7.18
C LYS A 288 7.55 30.49 -6.78
N ILE A 289 7.01 29.59 -5.95
CA ILE A 289 5.63 29.67 -5.44
C ILE A 289 5.44 30.94 -4.61
N SER A 290 6.38 31.24 -3.71
CA SER A 290 6.33 32.45 -2.88
C SER A 290 6.33 33.73 -3.73
N ASN A 291 7.19 33.81 -4.74
CA ASN A 291 7.26 34.95 -5.65
C ASN A 291 5.97 35.12 -6.50
N GLN A 292 5.36 34.02 -6.96
CA GLN A 292 4.09 34.08 -7.70
C GLN A 292 2.92 34.52 -6.82
N HIS A 293 2.90 34.10 -5.54
CA HIS A 293 1.86 34.53 -4.61
C HIS A 293 1.92 36.05 -4.37
N ILE A 294 3.12 36.62 -4.24
CA ILE A 294 3.33 38.07 -4.05
C ILE A 294 2.82 38.87 -5.26
N ILE A 295 3.02 38.38 -6.49
CA ILE A 295 2.58 39.07 -7.71
C ILE A 295 1.05 39.08 -7.85
N THR A 296 0.35 38.08 -7.31
CA THR A 296 -1.12 37.96 -7.45
C THR A 296 -1.88 38.77 -6.39
N THR A 297 -1.20 39.28 -5.36
CA THR A 297 -1.83 40.06 -4.26
C THR A 297 -1.71 41.58 -4.40
N HIS A 298 -1.14 42.05 -5.51
CA HIS A 298 -1.04 43.46 -5.90
C HIS A 298 -1.86 43.73 -7.17
#